data_AF-A0A8S3EGK5-F1
#
_entry.id   AF-A0A8S3EGK5-F1
#
_cell.length_a   1.000
_cell.length_b   1.000
_cell.length_c   1.000
_cell.angle_alpha   90.00
_cell.angle_beta   90.00
_cell.angle_gamma   90.00
#
_symmetry.space_group_name_H-M   'P 1'
#
loop_
_entity.id
_entity.type
_entity.pdbx_description
1 polymer ?
#
loop_
_entity_poly.entity_id
_entity_poly.type
_entity_poly.pdbx_seq_one_letter_code
_entity_poly.pdbx_strand_id
1 'polypeptide(L)' 'MDIGEMGGGSELSAKIAIAIRGAKVIVCFMNKAHAQLNNCIREVNLCVSIGKPLIPLLLEKLAWPPEG' A
#
# COMPACT_ATOMS: atom_id res chain seq x y z
N MET A 1 -4.37 0.73 -21.74
CA MET A 1 -5.56 0.11 -21.11
C MET A 1 -5.19 -1.36 -20.94
N ASP A 2 -4.63 -1.71 -19.78
CA ASP A 2 -4.08 -3.04 -19.54
C ASP A 2 -5.20 -4.04 -19.24
N ILE A 3 -5.42 -4.94 -20.20
CA ILE A 3 -6.46 -5.98 -20.22
C ILE A 3 -6.06 -7.22 -19.36
N GLY A 4 -4.83 -7.25 -18.82
CA GLY A 4 -4.28 -8.41 -18.09
C GLY A 4 -4.73 -8.59 -16.64
N GLU A 5 -5.33 -7.57 -15.99
CA GLU A 5 -5.70 -7.61 -14.56
C GLU A 5 -7.23 -7.60 -14.31
N MET A 6 -8.05 -7.93 -15.31
CA MET A 6 -9.51 -7.75 -15.24
C MET A 6 -10.25 -8.69 -14.26
N GLY A 7 -9.62 -9.73 -13.71
CA GLY A 7 -10.31 -10.72 -12.86
C GLY A 7 -9.98 -10.62 -11.36
N GLY A 8 -8.75 -10.96 -10.97
CA GLY A 8 -8.38 -11.11 -9.56
C GLY A 8 -7.77 -9.87 -8.90
N GLY A 9 -6.97 -9.09 -9.64
CA GLY A 9 -6.24 -7.94 -9.10
C GLY A 9 -7.16 -6.76 -8.75
N SER A 10 -8.19 -6.55 -9.56
CA SER A 10 -9.22 -5.53 -9.33
C SER A 10 -10.07 -5.82 -8.08
N GLU A 11 -10.51 -7.07 -7.90
CA GLU A 11 -11.30 -7.50 -6.74
C GLU A 11 -10.46 -7.44 -5.45
N LEU A 12 -9.21 -7.88 -5.50
CA LEU A 12 -8.28 -7.78 -4.36
C LEU A 12 -8.05 -6.33 -3.95
N SER A 13 -7.75 -5.46 -4.92
CA SER A 13 -7.54 -4.03 -4.67
C SER A 13 -8.78 -3.37 -4.06
N ALA A 14 -9.98 -3.75 -4.52
CA ALA A 14 -11.23 -3.26 -3.95
C ALA A 14 -11.40 -3.68 -2.48
N LYS A 15 -11.15 -4.94 -2.15
CA LYS A 15 -11.21 -5.44 -0.75
C LYS A 15 -10.20 -4.74 0.15
N ILE A 16 -8.98 -4.51 -0.33
CA ILE A 16 -7.95 -3.77 0.41
C ILE A 16 -8.39 -2.32 0.64
N ALA A 17 -8.94 -1.66 -0.38
CA ALA A 17 -9.42 -0.29 -0.26
C ALA A 17 -10.61 -0.16 0.72
N ILE A 18 -11.48 -1.18 0.82
CA ILE A 18 -12.54 -1.26 1.84
C ILE A 18 -11.91 -1.41 3.23
N ALA A 19 -10.95 -2.33 3.39
CA ALA A 19 -10.26 -2.55 4.65
C ALA A 19 -9.52 -1.30 5.15
N ILE A 20 -8.79 -0.61 4.26
CA ILE A 20 -8.09 0.66 4.57
C ILE A 20 -9.08 1.70 5.09
N ARG A 21 -10.26 1.86 4.45
CA ARG A 21 -11.25 2.83 4.89
C ARG A 21 -11.85 2.48 6.25
N GLY A 22 -12.10 1.20 6.53
CA GLY A 22 -12.65 0.73 7.80
C GLY A 22 -11.66 0.71 8.97
N ALA A 23 -10.36 0.66 8.71
CA ALA A 23 -9.33 0.59 9.75
C ALA A 23 -9.22 1.92 10.56
N LYS A 24 -8.77 1.88 11.82
CA LYS A 24 -8.47 3.12 12.57
C LYS A 24 -7.03 3.62 12.34
N VAL A 25 -6.10 2.68 12.19
CA VAL A 25 -4.67 2.91 12.00
C VAL A 25 -4.19 1.87 11.00
N ILE A 26 -3.22 2.25 10.16
CA ILE A 26 -2.57 1.36 9.19
C ILE A 26 -1.14 1.11 9.66
N VAL A 27 -0.73 -0.15 9.64
CA VAL A 27 0.66 -0.56 9.90
C VAL A 27 1.24 -1.02 8.57
N CYS A 28 2.28 -0.33 8.11
CA CYS A 28 2.89 -0.55 6.80
C CYS A 28 4.27 -1.20 6.98
N PHE A 29 4.39 -2.47 6.62
CA PHE A 29 5.67 -3.17 6.70
C PHE A 29 6.51 -2.89 5.46
N MET A 30 7.61 -2.19 5.65
CA MET A 30 8.46 -1.68 4.58
C MET A 30 9.69 -2.56 4.41
N ASN A 31 9.91 -3.01 3.19
CA ASN A 31 11.16 -3.55 2.67
C ASN A 31 11.41 -2.94 1.26
N LYS A 32 12.56 -3.20 0.63
CA LYS A 32 12.91 -2.65 -0.70
C LYS A 32 11.86 -2.99 -1.74
N ALA A 33 11.38 -4.23 -1.74
CA ALA A 33 10.38 -4.67 -2.72
C ALA A 33 9.06 -3.91 -2.54
N HIS A 34 8.59 -3.74 -1.30
CA HIS A 34 7.36 -3.02 -0.99
C HIS A 34 7.40 -1.56 -1.46
N ALA A 35 8.57 -0.90 -1.35
CA ALA A 35 8.74 0.47 -1.82
C ALA A 35 8.65 0.61 -3.36
N GLN A 36 8.86 -0.47 -4.11
CA GLN A 36 8.93 -0.43 -5.58
C GLN A 36 7.68 -0.99 -6.28
N LEU A 37 6.83 -1.71 -5.55
CA LEU A 37 5.66 -2.38 -6.11
C LEU A 37 4.48 -1.40 -6.24
N ASN A 38 3.96 -1.25 -7.47
CA ASN A 38 2.88 -0.31 -7.80
C ASN A 38 1.60 -0.50 -6.95
N ASN A 39 1.24 -1.75 -6.62
CA ASN A 39 0.09 -2.04 -5.75
C ASN A 39 0.33 -1.55 -4.32
N CYS A 40 1.51 -1.82 -3.75
CA CYS A 40 1.89 -1.35 -2.42
C CYS A 40 1.92 0.19 -2.35
N ILE A 41 2.46 0.86 -3.38
CA ILE A 41 2.47 2.32 -3.49
C ILE A 41 1.03 2.86 -3.57
N ARG A 42 0.13 2.23 -4.36
CA ARG A 42 -1.28 2.63 -4.44
C ARG A 42 -1.98 2.54 -3.08
N GLU A 43 -1.71 1.50 -2.30
CA GLU A 43 -2.29 1.32 -0.97
C GLU A 43 -1.82 2.39 0.01
N VAL A 44 -0.52 2.68 0.05
CA VAL A 44 0.06 3.74 0.87
C VAL A 44 -0.50 5.11 0.47
N ASN A 45 -0.54 5.41 -0.84
CA ASN A 45 -1.11 6.65 -1.35
C ASN A 45 -2.58 6.80 -1.00
N LEU A 46 -3.37 5.72 -1.05
CA LEU A 46 -4.75 5.74 -0.60
C LEU A 46 -4.83 6.12 0.89
N CYS A 47 -4.02 5.50 1.75
CA CYS A 47 -3.97 5.80 3.18
C CYS A 47 -3.65 7.29 3.44
N VAL A 48 -2.64 7.82 2.75
CA VAL A 48 -2.24 9.23 2.84
C VAL A 48 -3.37 10.15 2.35
N SER A 49 -3.98 9.84 1.19
CA SER A 49 -5.02 10.66 0.58
C SER A 49 -6.28 10.81 1.44
N ILE A 50 -6.63 9.78 2.22
CA ILE A 50 -7.79 9.81 3.12
C ILE A 50 -7.42 10.23 4.55
N GLY A 51 -6.17 10.65 4.77
CA GLY A 51 -5.68 11.11 6.08
C GLY A 51 -5.64 10.02 7.15
N LYS A 52 -5.46 8.75 6.77
CA LYS A 52 -5.42 7.64 7.72
C LYS A 52 -4.07 7.63 8.46
N PRO A 53 -4.05 7.54 9.81
CA PRO A 53 -2.81 7.35 10.55
C PRO A 53 -2.05 6.12 10.05
N LEU A 54 -0.82 6.30 9.59
CA LEU A 54 0.03 5.24 9.02
C LEU A 54 1.34 5.14 9.80
N ILE A 55 1.64 3.94 10.29
CA ILE A 55 2.85 3.62 11.06
C ILE A 55 3.75 2.75 10.16
N PRO A 56 4.87 3.27 9.64
CA PRO A 56 5.81 2.48 8.87
C PRO A 56 6.69 1.64 9.81
N LEU A 57 6.82 0.35 9.51
CA LEU A 57 7.73 -0.58 10.19
C LEU A 57 8.78 -1.07 9.20
N LEU A 58 10.02 -0.62 9.39
CA LEU A 58 11.15 -1.07 8.57
C LEU A 58 11.51 -2.51 8.96
N LEU A 59 11.30 -3.46 8.05
CA LEU A 59 11.67 -4.87 8.25
C LEU A 59 13.15 -5.14 8.00
N GLU A 60 13.81 -4.23 7.30
CA GLU A 60 15.24 -4.25 7.05
C GLU A 60 15.82 -2.84 7.25
N LYS A 61 17.14 -2.74 7.34
CA LYS A 61 17.81 -1.44 7.48
C LYS A 61 17.71 -0.67 6.16
N LEU A 62 16.75 0.25 6.09
CA LEU A 62 16.51 1.13 4.95
C LEU A 62 16.77 2.58 5.32
N ALA A 63 17.31 3.34 4.38
CA ALA A 63 17.30 4.79 4.47
C ALA A 63 15.84 5.28 4.39
N TRP A 64 15.50 6.27 5.21
CA TRP A 64 14.17 6.88 5.19
C TRP A 64 14.21 8.25 4.51
N PRO A 65 13.27 8.55 3.60
CA PRO A 65 12.26 7.62 3.05
C PRO A 65 12.90 6.58 2.11
N PRO A 66 12.31 5.36 2.00
CA PRO A 66 12.72 4.39 1.00
C PRO A 66 12.60 4.97 -0.42
N GLU A 67 13.50 4.59 -1.33
CA GLU A 67 13.40 4.98 -2.73
C GLU A 67 12.20 4.29 -3.41
N GLY A 68 11.25 5.09 -3.92
CA GLY A 68 10.03 4.62 -4.57
C GLY A 68 8.93 5.67 -4.56
#